data_AF-A0A1Y2BK78-F1
#
_entry.id   AF-A0A1Y2BK78-F1
#
_cell.length_a   1.000
_cell.length_b   1.000
_cell.length_c   1.000
_cell.angle_alpha   90.00
_cell.angle_beta   90.00
_cell.angle_gamma   90.00
#
_symmetry.space_group_name_H-M   'P 1'
#
loop_
_entity.id
_entity.type
_entity.pdbx_description
1 polymer ?
#
loop_
_entity_poly.entity_id
_entity_poly.type
_entity_poly.pdbx_seq_one_letter_code
_entity_poly.pdbx_strand_id
1 'polypeptide(L)'
;MAKASDPIIASYASKYPKSDWVSIIAAFVLLHRNDPLWQPYLAFLPTNYSTPLYWTTEELTVIDGTDLSVDLVGQRDEIQREWNQWKSLLDLESSKESLGLRSYPVAPLNYDAFLISWHHIMSRVWTLPVGDLTNKAVMIPMVDVANHYGKPKVKIEYNKEKGAVTMTATQPIKAGEQVDVTYGEDSSYKSLKYMGFTIPNNDRNEDCRIQLIRGPHDSFPRPKKWCLFHANHKLEKTIQSCHMGKPMELETLTRVRDLVITKLRSYPTSIKADTEILKSGEGSTNFVNGVRERRGEKVCLVAVRKRLDSLIKSKKK
;
A
#
# COMPACT_ATOMS: atom_id res chain seq x y z
N MET A 1 -6.64 -20.75 20.79
CA MET A 1 -5.45 -20.45 21.62
C MET A 1 -5.03 -19.01 21.38
N ALA A 2 -5.59 -18.07 22.13
CA ALA A 2 -5.07 -16.70 22.21
C ALA A 2 -4.05 -16.69 23.35
N LYS A 3 -2.77 -16.88 23.03
CA LYS A 3 -1.73 -16.55 24.01
C LYS A 3 -1.70 -15.03 24.13
N ALA A 4 -2.00 -14.57 25.34
CA ALA A 4 -1.54 -13.36 26.01
C ALA A 4 -1.14 -12.17 25.13
N SER A 5 -1.82 -11.04 25.31
CA SER A 5 -1.27 -9.73 24.96
C SER A 5 0.13 -9.62 25.57
N ASP A 6 1.16 -9.69 24.72
CA ASP A 6 2.53 -9.45 25.15
C ASP A 6 2.58 -8.12 25.92
N PRO A 7 3.08 -8.09 27.17
CA PRO A 7 2.95 -6.92 28.03
C PRO A 7 3.63 -5.68 27.44
N ILE A 8 4.71 -5.87 26.68
CA ILE A 8 5.43 -4.77 26.04
C ILE A 8 4.60 -4.22 24.88
N ILE A 9 4.02 -5.10 24.06
CA ILE A 9 3.12 -4.71 22.97
C ILE A 9 1.84 -4.05 23.50
N ALA A 10 1.27 -4.57 24.59
CA ALA A 10 0.11 -3.97 25.25
C ALA A 10 0.44 -2.57 25.80
N SER A 11 1.61 -2.41 26.42
CA SER A 11 2.11 -1.12 26.90
C SER A 11 2.29 -0.13 25.74
N TYR A 12 2.83 -0.57 24.60
CA TYR A 12 2.98 0.27 23.42
C TYR A 12 1.64 0.72 22.83
N ALA A 13 0.71 -0.20 22.61
CA ALA A 13 -0.63 0.14 22.15
C ALA A 13 -1.38 1.07 23.12
N SER A 14 -1.20 0.88 24.44
CA SER A 14 -1.83 1.72 25.46
C SER A 14 -1.20 3.11 25.56
N LYS A 15 0.13 3.21 25.47
CA LYS A 15 0.86 4.48 25.61
C LYS A 15 0.73 5.34 24.35
N TYR A 16 0.67 4.70 23.19
CA TYR A 16 0.53 5.35 21.89
C TYR A 16 -0.74 4.85 21.18
N PRO A 17 -1.93 5.25 21.65
CA PRO A 17 -3.22 4.77 21.11
C PRO A 17 -3.50 5.24 19.68
N LYS A 18 -2.65 6.13 19.13
CA LYS A 18 -2.71 6.60 17.74
C LYS A 18 -1.77 5.83 16.81
N SER A 19 -0.90 4.98 17.36
CA SER A 19 -0.01 4.14 16.55
C SER A 19 -0.85 3.27 15.63
N ASP A 20 -0.42 3.21 14.38
CA ASP A 20 -1.10 2.39 13.39
C ASP A 20 -0.94 0.90 13.73
N TRP A 21 -1.91 0.09 13.30
CA TRP A 21 -1.91 -1.34 13.60
C TRP A 21 -0.73 -2.08 12.94
N VAL A 22 -0.16 -1.57 11.86
CA VAL A 22 1.00 -2.16 11.16
C VAL A 22 2.22 -2.08 12.06
N SER A 23 2.47 -0.91 12.64
CA SER A 23 3.59 -0.63 13.54
C SER A 23 3.50 -1.45 14.82
N ILE A 24 2.29 -1.68 15.35
CA ILE A 24 2.05 -2.57 16.50
C ILE A 24 2.41 -4.02 16.15
N ILE A 25 1.96 -4.55 15.00
CA ILE A 25 2.29 -5.92 14.59
C ILE A 25 3.78 -6.03 14.21
N ALA A 26 4.38 -4.99 13.63
CA ALA A 26 5.81 -4.95 13.32
C ALA A 26 6.67 -5.05 14.59
N ALA A 27 6.30 -4.32 15.65
CA ALA A 27 6.93 -4.43 16.96
C ALA A 27 6.80 -5.87 17.53
N PHE A 28 5.63 -6.49 17.39
CA PHE A 28 5.42 -7.89 17.79
C PHE A 28 6.34 -8.85 17.01
N VAL A 29 6.35 -8.75 15.67
CA VAL A 29 7.20 -9.60 14.82
C VAL A 29 8.68 -9.43 15.17
N LEU A 30 9.13 -8.20 15.42
CA LEU A 30 10.51 -7.91 15.81
C LEU A 30 10.86 -8.55 17.16
N LEU A 31 10.00 -8.41 18.17
CA LEU A 31 10.22 -9.00 19.50
C LEU A 31 10.20 -10.53 19.50
N HIS A 32 9.32 -11.12 18.71
CA HIS A 32 9.09 -12.56 18.66
C HIS A 32 9.90 -13.28 17.57
N ARG A 33 10.83 -12.58 16.89
CA ARG A 33 11.63 -13.14 15.78
C ARG A 33 12.40 -14.42 16.15
N ASN A 34 12.83 -14.54 17.39
CA ASN A 34 13.57 -15.69 17.91
C ASN A 34 12.72 -16.61 18.80
N ASP A 35 11.43 -16.32 18.93
CA ASP A 35 10.50 -17.18 19.65
C ASP A 35 10.37 -18.52 18.90
N PRO A 36 10.67 -19.67 19.53
CA PRO A 36 10.59 -20.98 18.86
C PRO A 36 9.22 -21.28 18.24
N LEU A 37 8.14 -20.68 18.76
CA LEU A 37 6.80 -20.81 18.20
C LEU A 37 6.67 -20.16 16.81
N TRP A 38 7.30 -19.00 16.62
CA TRP A 38 7.16 -18.17 15.42
C TRP A 38 8.35 -18.30 14.46
N GLN A 39 9.51 -18.73 14.98
CA GLN A 39 10.76 -18.90 14.24
C GLN A 39 10.59 -19.63 12.89
N PRO A 40 9.88 -20.77 12.80
CA PRO A 40 9.74 -21.48 11.52
C PRO A 40 9.10 -20.64 10.42
N TYR A 41 8.18 -19.74 10.78
CA TYR A 41 7.55 -18.83 9.83
C TYR A 41 8.40 -17.57 9.59
N LEU A 42 8.86 -16.92 10.66
CA LEU A 42 9.56 -15.64 10.55
C LEU A 42 10.95 -15.78 9.90
N ALA A 43 11.59 -16.95 10.02
CA ALA A 43 12.85 -17.25 9.32
C ALA A 43 12.66 -17.45 7.81
N PHE A 44 11.45 -17.78 7.35
CA PHE A 44 11.12 -17.92 5.94
C PHE A 44 10.88 -16.58 5.25
N LEU A 45 10.60 -15.51 6.00
CA LEU A 45 10.30 -14.20 5.44
C LEU A 45 11.51 -13.58 4.72
N PRO A 46 11.29 -12.79 3.66
CA PRO A 46 12.38 -12.17 2.90
C PRO A 46 13.29 -11.29 3.76
N THR A 47 14.59 -11.31 3.53
CA THR A 47 15.54 -10.42 4.24
C THR A 47 15.66 -9.04 3.59
N ASN A 48 15.10 -8.85 2.40
CA ASN A 48 15.08 -7.59 1.67
C ASN A 48 13.76 -7.43 0.89
N TYR A 49 13.52 -6.20 0.42
CA TYR A 49 12.32 -5.80 -0.31
C TYR A 49 12.68 -4.80 -1.41
N SER A 50 11.85 -4.73 -2.44
CA SER A 50 12.06 -3.87 -3.62
C SER A 50 11.12 -2.66 -3.68
N THR A 51 10.50 -2.30 -2.55
CA THR A 51 9.68 -1.08 -2.46
C THR A 51 10.56 0.17 -2.53
N PRO A 52 10.00 1.33 -2.94
CA PRO A 52 10.74 2.60 -2.97
C PRO A 52 11.34 3.04 -1.64
N LEU A 53 10.92 2.46 -0.51
CA LEU A 53 11.52 2.72 0.79
C LEU A 53 13.01 2.36 0.81
N TYR A 54 13.44 1.38 0.01
CA TYR A 54 14.82 0.88 -0.07
C TYR A 54 15.60 1.37 -1.30
N TRP A 55 14.97 2.19 -2.17
CA TRP A 55 15.61 2.67 -3.39
C TRP A 55 16.66 3.74 -3.09
N THR A 56 17.68 3.80 -3.94
CA THR A 56 18.68 4.87 -3.88
C THR A 56 18.09 6.21 -4.30
N THR A 57 18.78 7.30 -3.99
CA THR A 57 18.37 8.65 -4.41
C THR A 57 18.24 8.75 -5.93
N GLU A 58 19.14 8.10 -6.67
CA GLU A 58 19.13 8.04 -8.14
C GLU A 58 17.94 7.27 -8.66
N GLU A 59 17.63 6.11 -8.06
CA GLU A 59 16.44 5.32 -8.43
C GLU A 59 15.15 6.08 -8.18
N LEU A 60 15.06 6.86 -7.10
CA LEU A 60 13.86 7.64 -6.77
C LEU A 60 13.54 8.72 -7.81
N THR A 61 14.54 9.22 -8.55
CA THR A 61 14.32 10.25 -9.58
C THR A 61 13.34 9.80 -10.66
N VAL A 62 13.19 8.49 -10.89
CA VAL A 62 12.29 7.95 -11.91
C VAL A 62 10.82 8.21 -11.57
N ILE A 63 10.47 8.27 -10.28
CA ILE A 63 9.11 8.51 -9.80
C ILE A 63 8.90 9.97 -9.38
N ASP A 64 9.82 10.89 -9.72
CA ASP A 64 9.67 12.29 -9.35
C ASP A 64 8.39 12.91 -9.93
N GLY A 65 7.70 13.67 -9.07
CA GLY A 65 6.45 14.35 -9.41
C GLY A 65 5.21 13.44 -9.38
N THR A 66 5.38 12.16 -9.08
CA THR A 66 4.28 11.20 -8.91
C THR A 66 3.62 11.35 -7.55
N ASP A 67 2.45 10.76 -7.41
CA ASP A 67 1.82 10.60 -6.10
C ASP A 67 2.66 9.75 -5.15
N LEU A 68 3.36 8.75 -5.67
CA LEU A 68 4.21 7.86 -4.89
C LEU A 68 5.40 8.58 -4.27
N SER A 69 6.06 9.47 -5.02
CA SER A 69 7.20 10.23 -4.49
C SER A 69 6.81 11.12 -3.30
N VAL A 70 5.61 11.73 -3.36
CA VAL A 70 5.10 12.57 -2.26
C VAL A 70 4.78 11.73 -1.03
N ASP A 71 4.12 10.59 -1.21
CA ASP A 71 3.69 9.75 -0.10
C ASP A 71 4.84 8.99 0.55
N LEU A 72 5.90 8.69 -0.20
CA LEU A 72 7.08 8.02 0.31
C LEU A 72 7.76 8.83 1.42
N VAL A 73 7.82 10.16 1.28
CA VAL A 73 8.35 11.04 2.32
C VAL A 73 7.53 10.92 3.60
N GLY A 74 6.21 11.05 3.49
CA GLY A 74 5.31 10.92 4.63
C GLY A 74 5.37 9.55 5.30
N GLN A 75 5.51 8.49 4.51
CA GLN A 75 5.65 7.11 4.98
C GLN A 75 6.97 6.90 5.74
N ARG A 76 8.09 7.42 5.23
CA ARG A 76 9.39 7.38 5.94
C ARG A 76 9.30 8.10 7.29
N ASP A 77 8.72 9.29 7.30
CA ASP A 77 8.55 10.05 8.53
C ASP A 77 7.65 9.33 9.54
N GLU A 78 6.59 8.67 9.07
CA GLU A 78 5.69 7.88 9.91
C GLU A 78 6.38 6.68 10.55
N ILE A 79 7.05 5.85 9.75
CA ILE A 79 7.78 4.68 10.25
C ILE A 79 8.88 5.11 11.24
N GLN A 80 9.59 6.21 10.96
CA GLN A 80 10.60 6.75 11.87
C GLN A 80 10.00 7.23 13.19
N ARG A 81 8.84 7.90 13.16
CA ARG A 81 8.13 8.32 14.38
C ARG A 81 7.70 7.12 15.21
N GLU A 82 7.11 6.11 14.59
CA GLU A 82 6.66 4.89 15.28
C GLU A 82 7.84 4.12 15.89
N TRP A 83 8.95 4.00 15.15
CA TRP A 83 10.19 3.46 15.70
C TRP A 83 10.69 4.23 16.93
N ASN A 84 10.70 5.56 16.88
CA ASN A 84 11.15 6.38 18.01
C ASN A 84 10.26 6.21 19.24
N GLN A 85 8.94 6.10 19.06
CA GLN A 85 7.99 5.82 20.13
C GLN A 85 8.22 4.44 20.75
N TRP A 86 8.37 3.42 19.90
CA TRP A 86 8.64 2.05 20.32
C TRP A 86 9.97 1.94 21.07
N LYS A 87 11.05 2.53 20.52
CA LYS A 87 12.37 2.57 21.15
C LYS A 87 12.33 3.25 22.52
N SER A 88 11.66 4.40 22.63
CA SER A 88 11.50 5.09 23.91
C SER A 88 10.78 4.23 24.96
N LEU A 89 9.81 3.41 24.55
CA LEU A 89 9.16 2.47 25.43
C LEU A 89 10.09 1.32 25.84
N LEU A 90 10.85 0.75 24.90
CA LEU A 90 11.83 -0.30 25.19
C LEU A 90 12.93 0.17 26.15
N ASP A 91 13.42 1.40 26.01
CA ASP A 91 14.42 1.98 26.91
C ASP A 91 13.86 2.09 28.35
N LEU A 92 12.58 2.44 28.49
CA LEU A 92 11.90 2.47 29.79
C LEU A 92 11.65 1.06 30.36
N GLU A 93 11.29 0.09 29.52
CA GLU A 93 10.99 -1.28 29.95
C GLU A 93 12.24 -2.11 30.25
N SER A 94 13.34 -1.89 29.52
CA SER A 94 14.65 -2.50 29.81
C SER A 94 15.16 -2.13 31.20
N SER A 95 14.85 -0.92 31.68
CA SER A 95 15.15 -0.51 33.06
C SER A 95 14.34 -1.25 34.14
N LYS A 96 13.29 -1.98 33.75
CA LYS A 96 12.37 -2.72 34.63
C LYS A 96 12.53 -4.24 34.57
N GLU A 97 13.64 -4.75 34.02
CA GLU A 97 13.94 -6.20 33.86
C GLU A 97 12.97 -6.99 32.95
N SER A 98 11.90 -6.37 32.43
CA SER A 98 10.79 -7.05 31.74
C SER A 98 11.18 -7.69 30.40
N LEU A 99 12.19 -7.15 29.71
CA LEU A 99 12.79 -7.75 28.51
C LEU A 99 13.67 -8.98 28.83
N GLY A 100 14.24 -9.04 30.04
CA GLY A 100 15.14 -10.11 30.49
C GLY A 100 14.43 -11.40 30.92
N LEU A 101 13.10 -11.38 31.05
CA LEU A 101 12.29 -12.54 31.44
C LEU A 101 11.91 -13.47 30.27
N ARG A 102 12.32 -13.16 29.03
CA ARG A 102 12.07 -14.05 27.89
C ARG A 102 13.01 -15.26 27.94
N SER A 103 12.46 -16.44 27.67
CA SER A 103 13.23 -17.69 27.59
C SER A 103 14.10 -17.82 26.33
N TYR A 104 14.13 -16.80 25.48
CA TYR A 104 14.88 -16.76 24.23
C TYR A 104 15.47 -15.36 24.00
N PRO A 105 16.61 -15.26 23.29
CA PRO A 105 17.25 -13.98 23.01
C PRO A 105 16.39 -13.13 22.06
N VAL A 106 16.23 -11.84 22.34
CA VAL A 106 15.54 -10.92 21.44
C VAL A 106 16.43 -10.58 20.24
N ALA A 107 15.84 -10.46 19.04
CA ALA A 107 16.58 -10.03 17.86
C ALA A 107 17.11 -8.58 18.02
N PRO A 108 18.13 -8.16 17.25
CA PRO A 108 18.63 -6.79 17.31
C PRO A 108 17.51 -5.76 17.13
N LEU A 109 17.30 -4.94 18.16
CA LEU A 109 16.27 -3.90 18.18
C LEU A 109 16.85 -2.61 17.60
N ASN A 110 16.83 -2.49 16.27
CA ASN A 110 17.25 -1.29 15.55
C ASN A 110 16.22 -0.89 14.48
N TYR A 111 16.41 0.30 13.91
CA TYR A 111 15.49 0.86 12.91
C TYR A 111 15.34 -0.04 11.68
N ASP A 112 16.43 -0.60 11.16
CA ASP A 112 16.38 -1.45 9.96
C ASP A 112 15.58 -2.73 10.20
N ALA A 113 15.74 -3.35 11.38
CA ALA A 113 14.98 -4.52 11.78
C ALA A 113 13.49 -4.19 11.97
N PHE A 114 13.17 -3.00 12.50
CA PHE A 114 11.78 -2.52 12.58
C PHE A 114 11.19 -2.24 11.20
N LEU A 115 11.93 -1.56 10.31
CA LEU A 115 11.51 -1.26 8.95
C LEU A 115 11.25 -2.52 8.13
N ILE A 116 12.11 -3.54 8.23
CA ILE A 116 11.89 -4.86 7.62
C ILE A 116 10.66 -5.54 8.21
N SER A 117 10.46 -5.47 9.54
CA SER A 117 9.29 -6.04 10.20
C SER A 117 8.00 -5.34 9.74
N TRP A 118 8.02 -4.02 9.61
CA TRP A 118 6.91 -3.22 9.07
C TRP A 118 6.58 -3.64 7.63
N HIS A 119 7.60 -3.87 6.80
CA HIS A 119 7.40 -4.39 5.45
C HIS A 119 6.87 -5.82 5.40
N HIS A 120 7.28 -6.70 6.31
CA HIS A 120 6.66 -8.02 6.43
C HIS A 120 5.16 -7.88 6.54
N ILE A 121 4.66 -6.97 7.37
CA ILE A 121 3.23 -6.77 7.56
C ILE A 121 2.60 -6.23 6.28
N MET A 122 3.10 -5.11 5.75
CA MET A 122 2.45 -4.45 4.61
C MET A 122 2.46 -5.26 3.31
N SER A 123 3.46 -6.12 3.12
CA SER A 123 3.55 -6.95 1.93
C SER A 123 2.75 -8.26 2.02
N ARG A 124 2.32 -8.69 3.21
CA ARG A 124 1.80 -10.06 3.45
C ARG A 124 0.53 -10.15 4.27
N VAL A 125 0.02 -9.04 4.78
CA VAL A 125 -1.22 -9.03 5.56
C VAL A 125 -2.44 -9.37 4.70
N TRP A 126 -3.36 -10.10 5.28
CA TRP A 126 -4.71 -10.31 4.77
C TRP A 126 -5.71 -9.72 5.74
N THR A 127 -6.83 -9.22 5.23
CA THR A 127 -7.98 -8.85 6.05
C THR A 127 -9.04 -9.93 5.92
N LEU A 128 -9.20 -10.76 6.94
CA LEU A 128 -10.14 -11.90 6.94
C LEU A 128 -10.99 -11.94 8.22
N PRO A 129 -12.22 -12.48 8.16
CA PRO A 129 -13.13 -12.55 9.31
C PRO A 129 -12.77 -13.72 10.24
N VAL A 130 -11.57 -13.71 10.83
CA VAL A 130 -11.02 -14.83 11.61
C VAL A 130 -11.58 -14.86 13.04
N GLY A 131 -12.10 -16.02 13.43
CA GLY A 131 -12.63 -16.30 14.78
C GLY A 131 -14.06 -15.83 14.94
N ASP A 132 -14.26 -14.65 15.53
CA ASP A 132 -15.56 -14.03 15.81
C ASP A 132 -16.26 -13.41 14.59
N LEU A 133 -15.76 -13.69 13.38
CA LEU A 133 -16.23 -13.15 12.10
C LEU A 133 -16.05 -11.65 11.91
N THR A 134 -15.30 -10.98 12.79
CA THR A 134 -14.86 -9.60 12.55
C THR A 134 -13.58 -9.61 11.71
N ASN A 135 -13.50 -8.70 10.74
CA ASN A 135 -12.34 -8.58 9.87
C ASN A 135 -11.10 -8.16 10.67
N LYS A 136 -10.05 -8.97 10.59
CA LYS A 136 -8.77 -8.77 11.27
C LYS A 136 -7.63 -8.79 10.26
N ALA A 137 -6.65 -7.92 10.49
CA ALA A 137 -5.36 -7.97 9.85
C ALA A 137 -4.60 -9.19 10.35
N VAL A 138 -4.26 -10.12 9.47
CA VAL A 138 -3.61 -11.40 9.80
C VAL A 138 -2.49 -11.71 8.82
N MET A 139 -1.38 -12.23 9.33
CA MET A 139 -0.37 -12.91 8.52
C MET A 139 -0.68 -14.40 8.54
N ILE A 140 -0.64 -15.05 7.37
CA ILE A 140 -1.08 -16.42 7.20
C ILE A 140 0.08 -17.21 6.60
N PRO A 141 0.87 -17.91 7.43
CA PRO A 141 1.99 -18.72 6.96
C PRO A 141 1.54 -19.67 5.84
N MET A 142 2.43 -19.88 4.86
CA MET A 142 2.20 -20.68 3.64
C MET A 142 1.26 -20.04 2.61
N VAL A 143 0.21 -19.34 3.04
CA VAL A 143 -0.70 -18.63 2.11
C VAL A 143 -0.02 -17.39 1.55
N ASP A 144 0.72 -16.66 2.39
CA ASP A 144 1.44 -15.45 2.02
C ASP A 144 2.70 -15.69 1.16
N VAL A 145 3.01 -16.96 0.85
CA VAL A 145 4.07 -17.35 -0.10
C VAL A 145 3.58 -17.30 -1.54
N ALA A 146 2.27 -17.42 -1.75
CA ALA A 146 1.67 -17.43 -3.09
C ALA A 146 1.76 -16.04 -3.74
N ASN A 147 2.18 -16.01 -5.00
CA ASN A 147 2.33 -14.77 -5.77
C ASN A 147 0.99 -14.26 -6.30
N HIS A 148 0.96 -12.96 -6.64
CA HIS A 148 -0.16 -12.33 -7.30
C HIS A 148 -0.32 -12.79 -8.75
N TYR A 149 -1.54 -13.15 -9.13
CA TYR A 149 -1.99 -13.20 -10.51
C TYR A 149 -3.43 -12.73 -10.63
N GLY A 150 -3.72 -11.88 -11.63
CA GLY A 150 -5.04 -11.28 -11.81
C GLY A 150 -6.18 -12.28 -12.13
N LYS A 151 -5.88 -13.56 -12.32
CA LYS A 151 -6.84 -14.65 -12.52
C LYS A 151 -6.49 -15.85 -11.63
N PRO A 152 -6.67 -15.73 -10.29
CA PRO A 152 -6.21 -16.74 -9.36
C PRO A 152 -6.95 -18.07 -9.56
N LYS A 153 -6.22 -19.18 -9.39
CA LYS A 153 -6.77 -20.55 -9.50
C LYS A 153 -7.22 -21.12 -8.17
N VAL A 154 -7.15 -20.31 -7.12
CA VAL A 154 -7.52 -20.66 -5.77
C VAL A 154 -8.40 -19.57 -5.17
N LYS A 155 -9.22 -19.97 -4.21
CA LYS A 155 -10.00 -19.09 -3.33
C LYS A 155 -9.42 -19.19 -1.92
N ILE A 156 -9.16 -18.04 -1.31
CA ILE A 156 -8.73 -17.95 0.09
C ILE A 156 -9.91 -17.44 0.92
N GLU A 157 -10.26 -18.16 1.97
CA GLU A 157 -11.33 -17.77 2.88
C GLU A 157 -11.12 -18.35 4.29
N TYR A 158 -11.72 -17.72 5.30
CA TYR A 158 -11.78 -18.30 6.63
C TYR A 158 -12.92 -19.31 6.72
N ASN A 159 -12.59 -20.57 7.01
CA ASN A 159 -13.55 -21.63 7.26
C ASN A 159 -13.79 -21.76 8.77
N LYS A 160 -14.99 -21.35 9.21
CA LYS A 160 -15.37 -21.36 10.63
C LYS A 160 -15.44 -22.77 11.22
N GLU A 161 -15.94 -23.74 10.47
CA GLU A 161 -16.08 -25.13 10.92
C GLU A 161 -14.71 -25.78 11.19
N LYS A 162 -13.72 -25.47 10.33
CA LYS A 162 -12.34 -25.93 10.49
C LYS A 162 -11.52 -25.04 11.44
N GLY A 163 -12.03 -23.85 11.79
CA GLY A 163 -11.30 -22.86 12.56
C GLY A 163 -10.02 -22.35 11.88
N ALA A 164 -9.95 -22.39 10.54
CA ALA A 164 -8.72 -22.16 9.78
C ALA A 164 -8.96 -21.40 8.47
N VAL A 165 -7.92 -20.73 7.97
CA VAL A 165 -7.92 -20.21 6.59
C VAL A 165 -7.73 -21.38 5.63
N THR A 166 -8.57 -21.45 4.61
CA THR A 166 -8.52 -22.46 3.56
C THR A 166 -8.16 -21.83 2.23
N MET A 167 -7.24 -22.48 1.51
CA MET A 167 -6.91 -22.18 0.12
C MET A 167 -7.43 -23.33 -0.76
N THR A 168 -8.49 -23.07 -1.51
CA THR A 168 -9.21 -24.11 -2.27
C THR A 168 -9.07 -23.87 -3.77
N ALA A 169 -8.65 -24.86 -4.53
CA ALA A 169 -8.59 -24.76 -5.99
C ALA A 169 -9.98 -24.52 -6.59
N THR A 170 -10.10 -23.54 -7.47
CA THR A 170 -11.34 -23.20 -8.20
C THR A 170 -11.37 -23.79 -9.61
N GLN A 171 -10.25 -24.35 -10.05
CA GLN A 171 -10.05 -25.00 -11.34
C GLN A 171 -8.89 -26.01 -11.25
N PRO A 172 -8.73 -26.94 -12.22
CA PRO A 172 -7.58 -27.83 -12.27
C PRO A 172 -6.25 -27.05 -12.33
N ILE A 173 -5.27 -27.49 -11.52
CA ILE A 173 -3.89 -26.98 -11.48
C ILE A 173 -2.97 -28.14 -11.82
N LYS A 174 -2.12 -28.00 -12.84
CA LYS A 174 -1.24 -29.08 -13.29
C LYS A 174 -0.03 -29.24 -12.35
N ALA A 175 0.53 -30.45 -12.27
CA ALA A 175 1.81 -30.64 -11.60
C ALA A 175 2.89 -29.75 -12.25
N GLY A 176 3.67 -29.05 -11.42
CA GLY A 176 4.66 -28.06 -11.87
C GLY A 176 4.10 -26.67 -12.18
N GLU A 177 2.79 -26.46 -12.13
CA GLU A 177 2.17 -25.15 -12.28
C GLU A 177 2.16 -24.38 -10.95
N GLN A 178 2.46 -23.07 -11.01
CA GLN A 178 2.41 -22.19 -9.83
C GLN A 178 0.97 -22.06 -9.30
N VAL A 179 0.86 -22.02 -7.97
CA VAL A 179 -0.38 -21.69 -7.27
C VAL A 179 -0.38 -20.19 -6.99
N ASP A 180 -1.15 -19.45 -7.79
CA ASP A 180 -1.27 -17.99 -7.67
C ASP A 180 -2.58 -17.55 -7.03
N VAL A 181 -2.51 -16.46 -6.28
CA VAL A 181 -3.64 -15.80 -5.60
C VAL A 181 -3.87 -14.41 -6.19
N THR A 182 -4.97 -13.75 -5.84
CA THR A 182 -5.12 -12.32 -6.14
C THR A 182 -4.88 -11.51 -4.88
N TYR A 183 -4.10 -10.45 -5.02
CA TYR A 183 -3.93 -9.44 -3.98
C TYR A 183 -4.96 -8.31 -4.10
N GLY A 184 -5.85 -8.36 -5.11
CA GLY A 184 -6.80 -7.30 -5.44
C GLY A 184 -6.52 -6.65 -6.79
N GLU A 185 -7.41 -5.76 -7.22
CA GLU A 185 -7.26 -4.94 -8.43
C GLU A 185 -6.45 -3.67 -8.12
N ASP A 186 -5.20 -3.86 -7.68
CA ASP A 186 -4.36 -2.74 -7.25
C ASP A 186 -3.69 -2.02 -8.44
N SER A 187 -3.58 -0.70 -8.30
CA SER A 187 -2.82 0.16 -9.21
C SER A 187 -1.32 -0.12 -9.09
N SER A 188 -0.55 0.32 -10.08
CA SER A 188 0.91 0.26 -10.00
C SER A 188 1.43 1.06 -8.80
N TYR A 189 0.76 2.15 -8.43
CA TYR A 189 1.07 2.92 -7.22
C TYR A 189 0.96 2.06 -5.95
N LYS A 190 -0.15 1.33 -5.75
CA LYS A 190 -0.37 0.53 -4.53
C LYS A 190 0.57 -0.67 -4.45
N SER A 191 0.66 -1.45 -5.54
CA SER A 191 1.49 -2.65 -5.56
C SER A 191 2.97 -2.29 -5.38
N LEU A 192 3.44 -1.20 -5.97
CA LEU A 192 4.82 -0.76 -5.82
C LEU A 192 5.11 -0.24 -4.41
N LYS A 193 4.21 0.59 -3.87
CA LYS A 193 4.36 1.20 -2.54
C LYS A 193 4.45 0.16 -1.43
N TYR A 194 3.62 -0.89 -1.49
CA TYR A 194 3.47 -1.83 -0.37
C TYR A 194 4.12 -3.19 -0.61
N MET A 195 4.26 -3.62 -1.87
CA MET A 195 4.70 -4.98 -2.22
C MET A 195 5.95 -5.00 -3.11
N GLY A 196 6.36 -3.86 -3.68
CA GLY A 196 7.64 -3.72 -4.38
C GLY A 196 7.62 -4.21 -5.83
N PHE A 197 6.45 -4.31 -6.45
CA PHE A 197 6.33 -4.73 -7.86
C PHE A 197 5.22 -3.97 -8.60
N THR A 198 5.27 -4.05 -9.93
CA THR A 198 4.21 -3.59 -10.84
C THR A 198 3.95 -4.65 -11.91
N ILE A 199 2.74 -4.66 -12.47
CA ILE A 199 2.33 -5.63 -13.49
C ILE A 199 2.21 -4.95 -14.85
N PRO A 200 2.67 -5.56 -15.96
CA PRO A 200 2.41 -5.03 -17.29
C PRO A 200 0.90 -4.99 -17.61
N ASN A 201 0.49 -4.04 -18.46
CA ASN A 201 -0.89 -3.91 -18.96
C ASN A 201 -1.95 -3.67 -17.86
N ASN A 202 -1.57 -2.97 -16.77
CA ASN A 202 -2.45 -2.69 -15.63
C ASN A 202 -3.31 -1.41 -15.77
N ASP A 203 -3.36 -0.79 -16.96
CA ASP A 203 -3.97 0.53 -17.22
C ASP A 203 -5.41 0.70 -16.69
N ARG A 204 -6.17 -0.39 -16.56
CA ARG A 204 -7.56 -0.37 -16.06
C ARG A 204 -7.64 -0.20 -14.54
N ASN A 205 -6.62 -0.61 -13.81
CA ASN A 205 -6.61 -0.57 -12.34
C ASN A 205 -5.91 0.68 -11.81
N GLU A 206 -5.33 1.50 -12.71
CA GLU A 206 -4.57 2.68 -12.30
C GLU A 206 -5.44 3.72 -11.60
N ASP A 207 -4.84 4.30 -10.57
CA ASP A 207 -5.36 5.41 -9.80
C ASP A 207 -4.44 6.61 -9.88
N CYS A 208 -5.00 7.78 -9.60
CA CYS A 208 -4.31 9.05 -9.67
C CYS A 208 -5.01 10.04 -8.77
N ARG A 209 -4.25 10.91 -8.10
CA ARG A 209 -4.83 11.99 -7.27
C ARG A 209 -4.69 13.32 -7.97
N ILE A 210 -5.53 14.27 -7.60
CA ILE A 210 -5.29 15.68 -7.88
C ILE A 210 -5.34 16.45 -6.58
N GLN A 211 -4.47 17.46 -6.45
CA GLN A 211 -4.51 18.36 -5.32
C GLN A 211 -5.55 19.44 -5.60
N LEU A 212 -6.62 19.43 -4.81
CA LEU A 212 -7.66 20.44 -4.84
C LEU A 212 -7.23 21.63 -3.99
N ILE A 213 -7.49 22.84 -4.50
CA ILE A 213 -7.35 24.10 -3.77
C ILE A 213 -8.74 24.59 -3.44
N ARG A 214 -9.07 24.82 -2.16
CA ARG A 214 -10.43 25.15 -1.71
C ARG A 214 -11.01 26.36 -2.45
N GLY A 215 -12.20 26.17 -3.01
CA GLY A 215 -13.02 27.21 -3.63
C GLY A 215 -14.23 27.61 -2.77
N PRO A 216 -14.97 28.67 -3.14
CA PRO A 216 -16.09 29.20 -2.36
C PRO A 216 -17.22 28.19 -2.11
N HIS A 217 -17.43 27.25 -3.03
CA HIS A 217 -18.51 26.27 -2.98
C HIS A 217 -18.09 24.90 -2.43
N ASP A 218 -16.85 24.75 -1.95
CA ASP A 218 -16.37 23.50 -1.39
C ASP A 218 -16.68 23.37 0.10
N SER A 219 -17.07 22.18 0.55
CA SER A 219 -17.41 21.91 1.95
C SER A 219 -16.30 21.22 2.76
N PHE A 220 -15.12 21.01 2.18
CA PHE A 220 -13.98 20.45 2.94
C PHE A 220 -13.24 21.55 3.74
N PRO A 221 -12.75 21.25 4.96
CA PRO A 221 -12.30 22.29 5.89
C PRO A 221 -10.90 22.84 5.60
N ARG A 222 -10.06 22.09 4.88
CA ARG A 222 -8.64 22.41 4.67
C ARG A 222 -8.41 23.28 3.42
N PRO A 223 -7.34 24.09 3.36
CA PRO A 223 -7.02 24.89 2.16
C PRO A 223 -6.71 24.04 0.93
N LYS A 224 -6.13 22.85 1.16
CA LYS A 224 -5.82 21.87 0.13
C LYS A 224 -6.28 20.49 0.55
N LYS A 225 -6.67 19.67 -0.43
CA LYS A 225 -7.07 18.27 -0.22
C LYS A 225 -6.67 17.44 -1.43
N TRP A 226 -6.06 16.29 -1.21
CA TRP A 226 -5.88 15.29 -2.25
C TRP A 226 -7.20 14.56 -2.50
N CYS A 227 -7.58 14.43 -3.78
CA CYS A 227 -8.76 13.69 -4.20
C CYS A 227 -8.33 12.55 -5.12
N LEU A 228 -8.74 11.32 -4.77
CA LEU A 228 -8.38 10.10 -5.49
C LEU A 228 -9.37 9.83 -6.62
N PHE A 229 -8.83 9.64 -7.82
CA PHE A 229 -9.55 9.22 -9.01
C PHE A 229 -9.05 7.84 -9.42
N HIS A 230 -9.92 7.05 -10.03
CA HIS A 230 -9.58 5.78 -10.65
C HIS A 230 -10.00 5.82 -12.11
N ALA A 231 -9.25 5.13 -12.97
CA ALA A 231 -9.53 5.06 -14.41
C ALA A 231 -10.96 4.59 -14.73
N ASN A 232 -11.53 3.70 -13.90
CA ASN A 232 -12.86 3.10 -14.11
C ASN A 232 -13.97 3.69 -13.23
N HIS A 233 -13.68 4.59 -12.30
CA HIS A 233 -14.69 5.09 -11.37
C HIS A 233 -15.62 6.14 -11.99
N LYS A 234 -16.85 6.20 -11.46
CA LYS A 234 -17.82 7.24 -11.83
C LYS A 234 -17.34 8.58 -11.28
N LEU A 235 -16.93 9.48 -12.19
CA LEU A 235 -16.44 10.83 -11.89
C LEU A 235 -17.33 11.60 -10.89
N GLU A 236 -18.65 11.51 -11.04
CA GLU A 236 -19.63 12.15 -10.15
C GLU A 236 -19.45 11.72 -8.68
N LYS A 237 -19.34 10.41 -8.44
CA LYS A 237 -19.12 9.86 -7.08
C LYS A 237 -17.82 10.37 -6.49
N THR A 238 -16.76 10.43 -7.30
CA THR A 238 -15.47 10.96 -6.86
C THR A 238 -15.59 12.43 -6.45
N ILE A 239 -16.16 13.29 -7.30
CA ILE A 239 -16.36 14.72 -7.01
C ILE A 239 -17.18 14.91 -5.72
N GLN A 240 -18.26 14.13 -5.57
CA GLN A 240 -19.09 14.16 -4.36
C GLN A 240 -18.31 13.75 -3.11
N SER A 241 -17.60 12.62 -3.14
CA SER A 241 -16.77 12.14 -2.02
C SER A 241 -15.62 13.09 -1.67
N CYS A 242 -15.16 13.86 -2.65
CA CYS A 242 -14.13 14.87 -2.44
C CYS A 242 -14.69 16.19 -1.91
N HIS A 243 -16.02 16.32 -1.79
CA HIS A 243 -16.73 17.51 -1.31
C HIS A 243 -16.44 18.75 -2.17
N MET A 244 -16.42 18.53 -3.48
CA MET A 244 -16.09 19.54 -4.49
C MET A 244 -17.34 20.15 -5.12
N GLY A 245 -17.67 21.39 -4.75
CA GLY A 245 -18.80 22.12 -5.32
C GLY A 245 -20.08 21.27 -5.44
N LYS A 246 -20.90 21.60 -6.43
CA LYS A 246 -21.99 20.73 -6.87
C LYS A 246 -21.47 19.77 -7.94
N PRO A 247 -21.68 18.45 -7.76
CA PRO A 247 -21.27 17.46 -8.74
C PRO A 247 -21.85 17.76 -10.12
N MET A 248 -21.05 17.53 -11.15
CA MET A 248 -21.46 17.67 -12.55
C MET A 248 -21.85 19.09 -13.00
N GLU A 249 -21.67 20.14 -12.20
CA GLU A 249 -21.81 21.52 -12.71
C GLU A 249 -20.64 21.89 -13.62
N LEU A 250 -20.91 22.76 -14.61
CA LEU A 250 -19.92 23.16 -15.61
C LEU A 250 -18.66 23.77 -14.97
N GLU A 251 -18.85 24.59 -13.94
CA GLU A 251 -17.76 25.20 -13.17
C GLU A 251 -16.89 24.14 -12.47
N THR A 252 -17.52 23.23 -11.72
CA THR A 252 -16.84 22.13 -11.03
C THR A 252 -16.04 21.25 -12.00
N LEU A 253 -16.66 20.84 -13.11
CA LEU A 253 -16.01 20.00 -14.13
C LEU A 253 -14.83 20.73 -14.78
N THR A 254 -14.99 22.01 -15.10
CA THR A 254 -13.91 22.83 -15.69
C THR A 254 -12.73 22.95 -14.74
N ARG A 255 -13.00 23.25 -13.46
CA ARG A 255 -11.97 23.35 -12.42
C ARG A 255 -11.21 22.04 -12.21
N VAL A 256 -11.90 20.90 -12.13
CA VAL A 256 -11.26 19.58 -12.03
C VAL A 256 -10.36 19.33 -13.26
N ARG A 257 -10.86 19.61 -14.47
CA ARG A 257 -10.10 19.41 -15.71
C ARG A 257 -8.82 20.25 -15.73
N ASP A 258 -8.89 21.50 -15.30
CA ASP A 258 -7.73 22.39 -15.33
C ASP A 258 -6.66 21.96 -14.31
N LEU A 259 -7.07 21.42 -13.15
CA LEU A 259 -6.17 20.78 -12.19
C LEU A 259 -5.52 19.51 -12.77
N VAL A 260 -6.28 18.67 -13.47
CA VAL A 260 -5.75 17.47 -14.15
C VAL A 260 -4.74 17.85 -15.23
N ILE A 261 -5.03 18.88 -16.03
CA ILE A 261 -4.09 19.39 -17.05
C ILE A 261 -2.82 19.92 -16.40
N THR A 262 -2.94 20.64 -15.29
CA THR A 262 -1.79 21.16 -14.54
C THR A 262 -0.91 20.03 -14.03
N LYS A 263 -1.51 18.99 -13.42
CA LYS A 263 -0.77 17.81 -12.97
C LYS A 263 -0.12 17.04 -14.12
N LEU A 264 -0.81 16.85 -15.25
CA LEU A 264 -0.21 16.19 -16.42
C LEU A 264 1.03 16.93 -16.96
N ARG A 265 1.08 18.26 -16.82
CA ARG A 265 2.22 19.08 -17.25
C ARG A 265 3.41 19.03 -16.30
N SER A 266 3.25 18.56 -15.06
CA SER A 266 4.36 18.48 -14.11
C SER A 266 5.24 17.24 -14.30
N TYR A 267 4.81 16.26 -15.09
CA TYR A 267 5.62 15.07 -15.34
C TYR A 267 6.76 15.34 -16.32
N PRO A 268 7.96 14.79 -16.07
CA PRO A 268 9.11 14.98 -16.95
C PRO A 268 8.98 14.25 -18.30
N THR A 269 8.10 13.25 -18.39
CA THR A 269 7.92 12.40 -19.58
C THR A 269 6.47 12.25 -19.98
N SER A 270 6.25 12.01 -21.28
CA SER A 270 4.94 11.65 -21.83
C SER A 270 4.63 10.15 -21.66
N ILE A 271 3.35 9.78 -21.75
CA ILE A 271 2.92 8.36 -21.80
C ILE A 271 3.61 7.62 -22.95
N LYS A 272 3.77 8.28 -24.11
CA LYS A 272 4.44 7.69 -25.28
C LYS A 272 5.90 7.38 -24.96
N ALA A 273 6.63 8.35 -24.39
CA ALA A 273 8.03 8.16 -24.03
C ALA A 273 8.21 7.01 -23.02
N ASP A 274 7.41 6.98 -21.95
CA ASP A 274 7.46 5.88 -20.97
C ASP A 274 7.08 4.53 -21.59
N THR A 275 6.14 4.50 -22.54
CA THR A 275 5.76 3.27 -23.23
C THR A 275 6.91 2.75 -24.11
N GLU A 276 7.68 3.62 -24.76
CA GLU A 276 8.86 3.19 -25.52
C GLU A 276 9.98 2.69 -24.60
N ILE A 277 10.19 3.33 -23.44
CA ILE A 277 11.13 2.82 -22.42
C ILE A 277 10.73 1.41 -21.97
N LEU A 278 9.45 1.17 -21.70
CA LEU A 278 8.99 -0.15 -21.28
C LEU A 278 9.08 -1.22 -22.37
N LYS A 279 9.08 -0.81 -23.65
CA LYS A 279 9.26 -1.72 -24.79
C LYS A 279 10.71 -2.11 -25.03
N SER A 280 11.67 -1.23 -24.72
CA SER A 280 13.10 -1.57 -24.87
C SER A 280 13.51 -2.72 -23.95
N GLY A 281 12.82 -2.85 -22.80
CA GLY A 281 13.14 -3.85 -21.79
C GLY A 281 14.45 -3.57 -21.05
N GLU A 282 15.00 -2.36 -21.22
CA GLU A 282 16.27 -1.94 -20.61
C GLU A 282 16.04 -1.35 -19.21
N GLY A 283 17.06 -1.50 -18.35
CA GLY A 283 17.09 -0.93 -17.00
C GLY A 283 16.91 -1.95 -15.89
N SER A 284 17.11 -1.51 -14.65
CA SER A 284 16.90 -2.35 -13.47
C SER A 284 15.41 -2.63 -13.22
N THR A 285 15.09 -3.64 -12.43
CA THR A 285 13.71 -3.94 -12.01
C THR A 285 13.04 -2.72 -11.35
N ASN A 286 13.77 -2.01 -10.48
CA ASN A 286 13.27 -0.80 -9.82
C ASN A 286 12.96 0.31 -10.84
N PHE A 287 13.85 0.52 -11.80
CA PHE A 287 13.62 1.47 -12.88
C PHE A 287 12.36 1.13 -13.69
N VAL A 288 12.21 -0.12 -14.11
CA VAL A 288 11.01 -0.58 -14.84
C VAL A 288 9.73 -0.40 -14.01
N ASN A 289 9.78 -0.71 -12.72
CA ASN A 289 8.66 -0.51 -11.80
C ASN A 289 8.28 0.97 -11.68
N GLY A 290 9.26 1.85 -11.52
CA GLY A 290 9.02 3.28 -11.40
C GLY A 290 8.51 3.91 -12.70
N VAL A 291 9.00 3.46 -13.87
CA VAL A 291 8.46 3.88 -15.17
C VAL A 291 7.01 3.44 -15.34
N ARG A 292 6.66 2.21 -14.90
CA ARG A 292 5.27 1.72 -14.95
C ARG A 292 4.34 2.53 -14.06
N GLU A 293 4.74 2.81 -12.82
CA GLU A 293 3.98 3.67 -11.91
C GLU A 293 3.74 5.05 -12.54
N ARG A 294 4.82 5.70 -12.99
CA ARG A 294 4.77 7.06 -13.53
C ARG A 294 3.89 7.14 -14.78
N ARG A 295 3.96 6.10 -15.61
CA ARG A 295 3.12 5.96 -16.80
C ARG A 295 1.66 5.72 -16.40
N GLY A 296 1.41 4.80 -15.48
CA GLY A 296 0.09 4.40 -15.02
C GLY A 296 -0.71 5.56 -14.45
N GLU A 297 -0.07 6.39 -13.62
CA GLU A 297 -0.69 7.59 -13.06
C GLU A 297 -1.12 8.59 -14.15
N LYS A 298 -0.25 8.82 -15.14
CA LYS A 298 -0.59 9.65 -16.31
C LYS A 298 -1.73 9.06 -17.14
N VAL A 299 -1.78 7.73 -17.31
CA VAL A 299 -2.88 7.05 -18.02
C VAL A 299 -4.21 7.30 -17.31
N CYS A 300 -4.25 7.18 -15.98
CA CYS A 300 -5.43 7.54 -15.18
C CYS A 300 -5.83 9.02 -15.39
N LEU A 301 -4.88 9.95 -15.28
CA LEU A 301 -5.14 11.38 -15.45
C LEU A 301 -5.70 11.71 -16.84
N VAL A 302 -5.18 11.10 -17.91
CA VAL A 302 -5.69 11.26 -19.28
C VAL A 302 -7.11 10.70 -19.42
N ALA A 303 -7.40 9.54 -18.80
CA ALA A 303 -8.75 8.97 -18.82
C ALA A 303 -9.76 9.90 -18.12
N VAL A 304 -9.40 10.43 -16.94
CA VAL A 304 -10.20 11.40 -16.19
C VAL A 304 -10.43 12.66 -17.03
N ARG A 305 -9.38 13.22 -17.65
CA ARG A 305 -9.49 14.39 -18.53
C ARG A 305 -10.45 14.15 -19.70
N LYS A 306 -10.34 13.02 -20.42
CA LYS A 306 -11.22 12.69 -21.55
C LYS A 306 -12.69 12.66 -21.12
N ARG A 307 -12.98 12.10 -19.93
CA ARG A 307 -14.33 12.08 -19.36
C ARG A 307 -14.83 13.51 -19.08
N LEU A 308 -14.01 14.36 -18.49
CA LEU A 308 -14.33 15.76 -18.20
C LEU A 308 -14.60 16.55 -19.48
N ASP A 309 -13.74 16.43 -20.49
CA ASP A 309 -13.88 17.11 -21.78
C ASP A 309 -15.20 16.74 -22.47
N SER A 310 -15.59 15.45 -22.44
CA SER A 310 -16.86 14.99 -22.98
C SER A 310 -18.07 15.61 -22.25
N LEU A 311 -18.06 15.63 -20.92
CA LEU A 311 -19.15 16.18 -20.11
C LEU A 311 -19.28 17.71 -20.21
N ILE A 312 -18.14 18.41 -20.30
CA ILE A 312 -18.11 19.86 -20.51
C ILE A 312 -18.69 20.19 -21.88
N LYS A 313 -18.31 19.43 -22.93
CA LYS A 313 -18.86 19.62 -24.28
C LYS A 313 -20.37 19.39 -24.32
N SER A 314 -20.90 18.39 -23.60
CA SER A 314 -22.34 18.12 -23.56
C SER A 314 -23.14 19.18 -22.80
N LYS A 315 -22.52 19.95 -21.90
CA LYS A 315 -23.19 21.00 -21.11
C LYS A 315 -23.16 22.38 -21.75
N LYS A 316 -22.31 22.58 -22.77
CA LYS A 316 -22.21 23.81 -23.56
C LYS A 316 -23.09 23.78 -24.81
N LYS A 317 -23.63 22.62 -25.15
CA LYS A 317 -24.67 22.44 -26.18
C LYS A 317 -26.03 22.57 -25.52
#